data_AF-A0A2V8RZI9-F1
#
_entry.id   AF-A0A2V8RZI9-F1
#
_cell.length_a   1.000
_cell.length_b   1.000
_cell.length_c   1.000
_cell.angle_alpha   90.00
_cell.angle_beta   90.00
_cell.angle_gamma   90.00
#
_symmetry.space_group_name_H-M   'P 1'
#
loop_
_entity.id
_entity.type
_entity.pdbx_description
1 polymer ?
#
loop_
_entity_poly.entity_id
_entity_poly.type
_entity_poly.pdbx_seq_one_letter_code
_entity_poly.pdbx_strand_id
1 'polypeptide(L)'
;MLGFTLKRYSCYAFILLTIFFAHQTGRAQSTEKSAKRPEDIVLDQLIAAIDKDDRALLLEALATGFPADVVDSSGGTLLMQAARAGKINALRTLLQADADPNVVAANGVTALLLAINGEHVETVTSLLANGADPNLRGSGLPSALTYAAASDNSLIISALIKGGADLNAKDQRGYDPLEFAFLNKKSTALKVLRPIYRQRENTITNEAFFDAITSKNDAVLIRSLALGFDPVAAIGGKMPLEIAIAGGHSKGVALLVHAGANVNQMSKKGIPVWWAALQTKKNQSFDAATLKTLLRSGADTSVKAKGKTALEFAGSNKDAVAILKANGAR
;
A
#
# COMPACT_ATOMS: atom_id res chain seq x y z
N MET A 1 29.57 35.72 15.75
CA MET A 1 28.53 34.90 15.11
C MET A 1 27.49 34.54 16.15
N LEU A 2 26.30 35.14 16.07
CA LEU A 2 25.03 34.70 16.67
C LEU A 2 24.03 35.84 16.39
N GLY A 3 23.50 35.83 15.18
CA GLY A 3 22.45 36.73 14.74
C GLY A 3 21.26 35.91 14.27
N PHE A 4 20.07 36.37 14.64
CA PHE A 4 18.73 35.92 14.20
C PHE A 4 18.15 34.66 14.85
N THR A 5 17.36 34.83 15.92
CA THR A 5 16.12 34.04 16.21
C THR A 5 15.31 34.63 17.39
N LEU A 6 15.08 35.95 17.46
CA LEU A 6 14.22 36.53 18.52
C LEU A 6 13.13 37.51 18.05
N LYS A 7 12.95 37.74 16.74
CA LYS A 7 11.94 38.71 16.25
C LYS A 7 10.52 38.15 16.00
N ARG A 8 10.29 36.83 15.96
CA ARG A 8 8.96 36.26 15.65
C ARG A 8 8.00 36.13 16.85
N TYR A 9 8.51 35.98 18.07
CA TYR A 9 7.65 35.91 19.26
C TYR A 9 7.09 37.27 19.72
N SER A 10 7.70 38.38 19.28
CA SER A 10 7.30 39.73 19.71
C SER A 10 5.99 40.22 19.08
N CYS A 11 5.57 39.70 17.91
CA CYS A 11 4.30 40.08 17.29
C CYS A 11 3.11 39.27 17.83
N TYR A 12 3.33 37.99 18.17
CA TYR A 12 2.30 37.14 18.80
C TYR A 12 1.89 37.64 20.20
N ALA A 13 2.85 38.14 20.98
CA ALA A 13 2.56 38.71 22.30
C ALA A 13 1.79 40.05 22.24
N PHE A 14 1.97 40.83 21.17
CA PHE A 14 1.36 42.16 21.04
C PHE A 14 -0.11 42.10 20.59
N ILE A 15 -0.48 41.10 19.77
CA ILE A 15 -1.88 40.91 19.31
C ILE A 15 -2.74 40.26 20.41
N LEU A 16 -2.18 39.35 21.21
CA LEU A 16 -2.90 38.77 22.35
C LEU A 16 -3.11 39.79 23.49
N LEU A 17 -2.18 40.73 23.70
CA LEU A 17 -2.31 41.75 24.75
C LEU A 17 -3.37 42.81 24.46
N THR A 18 -3.55 43.21 23.20
CA THR A 18 -4.56 44.21 22.82
C THR A 18 -5.99 43.66 22.91
N ILE A 19 -6.16 42.37 22.63
CA ILE A 19 -7.45 41.67 22.78
C ILE A 19 -7.77 41.43 24.26
N PHE A 20 -6.77 41.13 25.10
CA PHE A 20 -6.96 40.96 26.54
C PHE A 20 -7.39 42.25 27.26
N PHE A 21 -6.89 43.42 26.81
CA PHE A 21 -7.29 44.72 27.38
C PHE A 21 -8.69 45.19 26.95
N ALA A 22 -9.17 44.80 25.77
CA ALA A 22 -10.52 45.12 25.31
C ALA A 22 -11.63 44.37 26.10
N HIS A 23 -11.29 43.27 26.77
CA HIS A 23 -12.26 42.42 27.49
C HIS A 23 -12.48 42.84 28.97
N GLN A 24 -11.67 43.75 29.54
CA GLN A 24 -11.81 44.18 30.95
C GLN A 24 -12.73 45.39 31.15
N THR A 25 -13.26 46.00 30.09
CA THR A 25 -14.22 47.12 30.18
C THR A 25 -15.58 46.74 29.63
N GLY A 26 -16.28 45.80 30.29
CA GLY A 26 -17.60 45.37 29.83
C GLY A 26 -18.25 44.30 30.71
N ARG A 27 -18.49 44.60 32.00
CA ARG A 27 -19.38 43.79 32.84
C ARG A 27 -20.84 44.13 32.52
N ALA A 28 -21.54 43.23 31.83
CA ALA A 28 -22.99 43.08 31.94
C ALA A 28 -23.39 41.64 31.60
N GLN A 29 -23.97 40.93 32.57
CA GLN A 29 -24.52 39.59 32.42
C GLN A 29 -25.90 39.68 31.75
N SER A 30 -26.09 39.05 30.59
CA SER A 30 -27.40 38.52 30.15
C SER A 30 -27.26 37.61 28.92
N THR A 31 -27.59 36.33 29.10
CA THR A 31 -28.03 35.37 28.06
C THR A 31 -27.41 35.50 26.65
N GLU A 32 -26.11 35.23 26.51
CA GLU A 32 -25.51 35.01 25.19
C GLU A 32 -25.45 33.52 24.89
N LYS A 33 -26.19 33.11 23.85
CA LYS A 33 -25.92 31.91 23.06
C LYS A 33 -24.45 32.01 22.66
N SER A 34 -23.55 31.24 23.30
CA SER A 34 -22.10 31.49 23.29
C SER A 34 -21.60 31.89 21.91
N ALA A 35 -21.31 33.18 21.71
CA ALA A 35 -20.89 33.70 20.42
C ALA A 35 -19.62 32.95 20.01
N LYS A 36 -19.61 32.38 18.79
CA LYS A 36 -18.40 31.75 18.23
C LYS A 36 -17.26 32.77 18.28
N ARG A 37 -16.07 32.33 18.70
CA ARG A 37 -14.92 33.24 18.76
C ARG A 37 -14.62 33.73 17.34
N PRO A 38 -14.11 34.97 17.16
CA PRO A 38 -13.77 35.50 15.84
C PRO A 38 -12.85 34.57 15.02
N GLU A 39 -11.93 33.88 15.70
CA GLU A 39 -11.03 32.89 15.12
C GLU A 39 -11.78 31.68 14.51
N ASP A 40 -12.82 31.20 15.20
CA ASP A 40 -13.64 30.08 14.74
C ASP A 40 -14.47 30.48 13.49
N ILE A 41 -14.87 31.75 13.38
CA ILE A 41 -15.62 32.29 12.23
C ILE A 41 -14.73 32.36 10.98
N VAL A 42 -13.50 32.84 11.11
CA VAL A 42 -12.55 32.93 9.98
C VAL A 42 -12.12 31.53 9.52
N LEU A 43 -11.92 30.59 10.44
CA LEU A 43 -11.65 29.20 10.10
C LEU A 43 -12.81 28.56 9.30
N ASP A 44 -14.06 28.78 9.71
CA ASP A 44 -15.24 28.31 8.98
C ASP A 44 -15.30 28.91 7.55
N GLN A 45 -14.92 30.19 7.38
CA GLN A 45 -14.85 30.86 6.07
C GLN A 45 -13.75 30.26 5.18
N LEU A 46 -12.56 30.01 5.74
CA LEU A 46 -11.44 29.37 5.03
C LEU A 46 -11.82 27.97 4.57
N ILE A 47 -12.46 27.19 5.44
CA ILE A 47 -12.96 25.85 5.12
C ILE A 47 -13.99 25.91 4.00
N ALA A 48 -14.97 26.83 4.08
CA ALA A 48 -15.98 26.99 3.03
C ALA A 48 -15.37 27.41 1.68
N ALA A 49 -14.30 28.22 1.69
CA ALA A 49 -13.57 28.59 0.49
C ALA A 49 -12.86 27.39 -0.15
N ILE A 50 -12.22 26.54 0.66
CA ILE A 50 -11.57 25.30 0.21
C ILE A 50 -12.60 24.34 -0.38
N ASP A 51 -13.74 24.14 0.28
CA ASP A 51 -14.78 23.22 -0.19
C ASP A 51 -15.33 23.64 -1.58
N LYS A 52 -15.39 24.95 -1.83
CA LYS A 52 -15.75 25.55 -3.13
C LYS A 52 -14.61 25.58 -4.15
N ASP A 53 -13.38 25.29 -3.73
CA ASP A 53 -12.14 25.51 -4.50
C ASP A 53 -11.98 26.95 -5.00
N ASP A 54 -12.52 27.93 -4.25
CA ASP A 54 -12.55 29.33 -4.64
C ASP A 54 -11.25 30.03 -4.22
N ARG A 55 -10.34 30.17 -5.19
CA ARG A 55 -9.05 30.85 -5.00
C ARG A 55 -9.20 32.30 -4.55
N ALA A 56 -10.19 33.04 -5.06
CA ALA A 56 -10.32 34.46 -4.75
C ALA A 56 -10.75 34.65 -3.30
N LEU A 57 -11.77 33.90 -2.87
CA LEU A 57 -12.24 33.90 -1.48
C LEU A 57 -11.15 33.44 -0.50
N LEU A 58 -10.37 32.43 -0.89
CA LEU A 58 -9.27 31.94 -0.06
C LEU A 58 -8.14 32.96 0.07
N LEU A 59 -7.77 33.66 -1.01
CA LEU A 59 -6.77 34.73 -0.96
C LEU A 59 -7.23 35.92 -0.11
N GLU A 60 -8.49 36.33 -0.26
CA GLU A 60 -9.10 37.38 0.56
C GLU A 60 -9.04 37.01 2.05
N ALA A 61 -9.45 35.78 2.40
CA ALA A 61 -9.42 35.30 3.76
C ALA A 61 -7.98 35.21 4.32
N LEU A 62 -7.00 34.74 3.54
CA LEU A 62 -5.59 34.71 3.98
C LEU A 62 -5.01 36.13 4.15
N ALA A 63 -5.44 37.11 3.34
CA ALA A 63 -5.00 38.50 3.46
C ALA A 63 -5.45 39.19 4.76
N THR A 64 -6.44 38.63 5.47
CA THR A 64 -6.87 39.12 6.80
C THR A 64 -5.87 38.82 7.92
N GLY A 65 -4.73 38.19 7.61
CA GLY A 65 -3.65 37.90 8.56
C GLY A 65 -3.78 36.55 9.26
N PHE A 66 -4.65 35.67 8.75
CA PHE A 66 -4.82 34.33 9.29
C PHE A 66 -3.67 33.40 8.85
N PRO A 67 -3.09 32.58 9.75
CA PRO A 67 -2.03 31.66 9.38
C PRO A 67 -2.52 30.60 8.39
N ALA A 68 -1.70 30.23 7.40
CA ALA A 68 -2.04 29.17 6.45
C ALA A 68 -1.93 27.76 7.07
N ASP A 69 -1.24 27.63 8.21
CA ASP A 69 -0.97 26.39 8.95
C ASP A 69 -1.95 26.14 10.11
N VAL A 70 -3.07 26.86 10.17
CA VAL A 70 -4.10 26.62 11.19
C VAL A 70 -4.57 25.17 11.13
N VAL A 71 -4.64 24.56 12.31
CA VAL A 71 -5.13 23.21 12.52
C VAL A 71 -6.51 23.21 13.15
N ASP A 72 -7.36 22.27 12.74
CA ASP A 72 -8.61 21.95 13.42
C ASP A 72 -8.36 21.20 14.75
N SER A 73 -9.45 20.89 15.46
CA SER A 73 -9.39 20.16 16.73
C SER A 73 -8.83 18.73 16.64
N SER A 74 -8.67 18.18 15.44
CA SER A 74 -8.04 16.89 15.17
C SER A 74 -6.57 17.00 14.73
N GLY A 75 -6.03 18.22 14.67
CA GLY A 75 -4.69 18.49 14.15
C GLY A 75 -4.62 18.52 12.62
N GLY A 76 -5.76 18.60 11.94
CA GLY A 76 -5.85 18.67 10.48
C GLY A 76 -5.65 20.09 9.97
N THR A 77 -4.70 20.30 9.05
CA THR A 77 -4.49 21.62 8.43
C THR A 77 -5.47 21.89 7.28
N LEU A 78 -5.62 23.15 6.91
CA LEU A 78 -6.33 23.55 5.69
C LEU A 78 -5.75 22.86 4.44
N LEU A 79 -4.42 22.69 4.39
CA LEU A 79 -3.74 21.99 3.31
C LEU A 79 -4.12 20.50 3.26
N MET A 80 -4.27 19.85 4.41
CA MET A 80 -4.77 18.47 4.50
C MET A 80 -6.21 18.33 4.00
N GLN A 81 -7.08 19.31 4.30
CA GLN A 81 -8.45 19.31 3.80
C GLN A 81 -8.49 19.47 2.27
N ALA A 82 -7.76 20.46 1.74
CA ALA A 82 -7.64 20.65 0.29
C ALA A 82 -7.07 19.41 -0.40
N ALA A 83 -6.07 18.76 0.21
CA ALA A 83 -5.46 17.55 -0.31
C ALA A 83 -6.41 16.35 -0.32
N ARG A 84 -7.16 16.11 0.78
CA ARG A 84 -8.17 15.05 0.88
C ARG A 84 -9.26 15.20 -0.18
N ALA A 85 -9.71 16.44 -0.40
CA ALA A 85 -10.80 16.75 -1.32
C ALA A 85 -10.35 17.00 -2.77
N GLY A 86 -9.04 16.96 -3.05
CA GLY A 86 -8.50 17.16 -4.41
C GLY A 86 -8.66 18.59 -4.93
N LYS A 87 -8.78 19.58 -4.02
CA LYS A 87 -9.06 20.99 -4.34
C LYS A 87 -7.77 21.69 -4.74
N ILE A 88 -7.38 21.55 -6.00
CA ILE A 88 -6.06 21.93 -6.47
C ILE A 88 -5.81 23.45 -6.43
N ASN A 89 -6.84 24.27 -6.67
CA ASN A 89 -6.69 25.72 -6.62
C ASN A 89 -6.49 26.17 -5.17
N ALA A 90 -7.27 25.62 -4.24
CA ALA A 90 -7.08 25.84 -2.81
C ALA A 90 -5.69 25.38 -2.34
N LEU A 91 -5.29 24.15 -2.70
CA LEU A 91 -3.98 23.58 -2.35
C LEU A 91 -2.82 24.47 -2.81
N ARG A 92 -2.80 24.86 -4.09
CA ARG A 92 -1.75 25.72 -4.65
C ARG A 92 -1.72 27.08 -3.98
N THR A 93 -2.89 27.63 -3.64
CA THR A 93 -3.00 28.92 -2.95
C THR A 93 -2.42 28.84 -1.53
N LEU A 94 -2.71 27.76 -0.80
CA LEU A 94 -2.15 27.53 0.54
C LEU A 94 -0.63 27.35 0.49
N LEU A 95 -0.11 26.56 -0.47
CA LEU A 95 1.34 26.39 -0.66
C LEU A 95 2.04 27.70 -1.04
N GLN A 96 1.40 28.54 -1.87
CA GLN A 96 1.88 29.89 -2.20
C GLN A 96 1.89 30.85 -1.00
N ALA A 97 1.08 30.56 0.02
CA ALA A 97 1.04 31.28 1.29
C ALA A 97 1.92 30.61 2.37
N ASP A 98 2.97 29.88 1.95
CA ASP A 98 3.95 29.21 2.81
C ASP A 98 3.36 28.16 3.77
N ALA A 99 2.20 27.54 3.43
CA ALA A 99 1.70 26.40 4.20
C ALA A 99 2.70 25.23 4.16
N ASP A 100 3.09 24.72 5.32
CA ASP A 100 4.02 23.59 5.41
C ASP A 100 3.37 22.28 4.91
N PRO A 101 3.88 21.66 3.83
CA PRO A 101 3.35 20.40 3.31
C PRO A 101 3.65 19.19 4.19
N ASN A 102 4.53 19.33 5.19
CA ASN A 102 5.05 18.26 6.03
C ASN A 102 4.43 18.23 7.45
N VAL A 103 3.33 18.95 7.68
CA VAL A 103 2.60 18.79 8.94
C VAL A 103 2.06 17.37 9.07
N VAL A 104 2.25 16.79 10.25
CA VAL A 104 1.76 15.46 10.62
C VAL A 104 0.63 15.61 11.63
N ALA A 105 -0.57 15.15 11.28
CA ALA A 105 -1.73 15.19 12.18
C ALA A 105 -1.53 14.22 13.36
N ALA A 106 -2.37 14.33 14.39
CA ALA A 106 -2.27 13.51 15.61
C ALA A 106 -2.34 11.99 15.35
N ASN A 107 -3.02 11.57 14.28
CA ASN A 107 -3.10 10.19 13.84
C ASN A 107 -1.96 9.75 12.90
N GLY A 108 -0.96 10.62 12.68
CA GLY A 108 0.19 10.33 11.83
C GLY A 108 0.01 10.64 10.34
N VAL A 109 -1.14 11.16 9.93
CA VAL A 109 -1.44 11.39 8.51
C VAL A 109 -0.89 12.74 8.04
N THR A 110 -0.38 12.78 6.80
CA THR A 110 0.09 13.99 6.11
C THR A 110 -0.86 14.39 4.99
N ALA A 111 -0.76 15.62 4.49
CA ALA A 111 -1.51 16.07 3.32
C ALA A 111 -1.26 15.16 2.09
N LEU A 112 0.00 14.72 1.90
CA LEU A 112 0.38 13.83 0.81
C LEU A 112 -0.33 12.47 0.91
N LEU A 113 -0.40 11.86 2.10
CA LEU A 113 -1.12 10.60 2.29
C LEU A 113 -2.62 10.74 2.00
N LEU A 114 -3.23 11.87 2.37
CA LEU A 114 -4.64 12.15 2.05
C LEU A 114 -4.88 12.30 0.55
N ALA A 115 -3.98 12.99 -0.17
CA ALA A 115 -4.06 13.12 -1.62
C ALA A 115 -3.92 11.78 -2.33
N ILE A 116 -3.01 10.91 -1.86
CA ILE A 116 -2.83 9.55 -2.39
C ILE A 116 -4.07 8.70 -2.15
N ASN A 117 -4.64 8.75 -0.93
CA ASN A 117 -5.85 7.98 -0.59
C ASN A 117 -7.08 8.46 -1.38
N GLY A 118 -7.14 9.75 -1.73
CA GLY A 118 -8.15 10.30 -2.63
C GLY A 118 -7.84 10.12 -4.12
N GLU A 119 -6.71 9.51 -4.48
CA GLU A 119 -6.22 9.32 -5.85
C GLU A 119 -6.06 10.63 -6.67
N HIS A 120 -5.83 11.75 -5.98
CA HIS A 120 -5.73 13.08 -6.60
C HIS A 120 -4.33 13.32 -7.19
N VAL A 121 -4.08 12.81 -8.39
CA VAL A 121 -2.76 12.83 -9.05
C VAL A 121 -2.13 14.23 -9.12
N GLU A 122 -2.90 15.26 -9.49
CA GLU A 122 -2.41 16.63 -9.62
C GLU A 122 -2.02 17.23 -8.26
N THR A 123 -2.80 16.91 -7.23
CA THR A 123 -2.54 17.29 -5.83
C THR A 123 -1.28 16.61 -5.31
N VAL A 124 -1.12 15.30 -5.53
CA VAL A 124 0.10 14.55 -5.17
C VAL A 124 1.33 15.17 -5.83
N THR A 125 1.25 15.43 -7.13
CA THR A 125 2.37 16.00 -7.89
C THR A 125 2.71 17.40 -7.41
N SER A 126 1.70 18.22 -7.10
CA SER A 126 1.91 19.58 -6.59
C SER A 126 2.51 19.58 -5.18
N LEU A 127 2.06 18.69 -4.29
CA LEU A 127 2.65 18.53 -2.96
C LEU A 127 4.13 18.14 -3.02
N LEU A 128 4.47 17.13 -3.84
CA LEU A 128 5.86 16.69 -4.02
C LEU A 128 6.73 17.79 -4.63
N ALA A 129 6.21 18.54 -5.60
CA ALA A 129 6.92 19.67 -6.21
C ALA A 129 7.17 20.83 -5.22
N ASN A 130 6.38 20.94 -4.16
CA ASN A 130 6.53 21.93 -3.10
C ASN A 130 7.22 21.36 -1.84
N GLY A 131 7.92 20.23 -1.95
CA GLY A 131 8.78 19.72 -0.88
C GLY A 131 8.07 18.84 0.16
N ALA A 132 6.89 18.29 -0.15
CA ALA A 132 6.31 17.23 0.67
C ALA A 132 7.24 16.00 0.69
N ASP A 133 7.62 15.53 1.88
CA ASP A 133 8.42 14.33 2.07
C ASP A 133 7.52 13.07 1.93
N PRO A 134 7.73 12.22 0.91
CA PRO A 134 6.95 11.00 0.73
C PRO A 134 7.19 9.93 1.80
N ASN A 135 8.21 10.10 2.65
CA ASN A 135 8.54 9.15 3.71
C ASN A 135 7.91 9.53 5.05
N LEU A 136 7.42 10.76 5.18
CA LEU A 136 6.84 11.27 6.40
C LEU A 136 5.45 10.66 6.65
N ARG A 137 5.33 9.93 7.77
CA ARG A 137 4.10 9.30 8.23
C ARG A 137 4.19 8.94 9.71
N GLY A 138 3.05 8.76 10.36
CA GLY A 138 3.01 8.23 11.72
C GLY A 138 3.35 6.75 11.79
N SER A 139 3.69 6.33 13.00
CA SER A 139 4.02 4.93 13.30
C SER A 139 2.84 4.00 12.95
N GLY A 140 3.15 2.89 12.30
CA GLY A 140 2.16 1.88 11.91
C GLY A 140 1.40 2.18 10.62
N LEU A 141 1.48 3.38 10.05
CA LEU A 141 0.90 3.65 8.73
C LEU A 141 1.74 3.02 7.61
N PRO A 142 1.12 2.48 6.54
CA PRO A 142 1.81 2.10 5.32
C PRO A 142 2.59 3.28 4.72
N SER A 143 3.66 2.99 3.97
CA SER A 143 4.36 4.03 3.23
C SER A 143 3.48 4.68 2.17
N ALA A 144 3.79 5.92 1.77
CA ALA A 144 3.11 6.58 0.66
C ALA A 144 3.14 5.70 -0.61
N LEU A 145 4.29 5.04 -0.88
CA LEU A 145 4.44 4.16 -2.02
C LEU A 145 3.61 2.87 -1.88
N THR A 146 3.45 2.33 -0.67
CA THR A 146 2.55 1.20 -0.40
C THR A 146 1.08 1.59 -0.61
N TYR A 147 0.66 2.78 -0.15
CA TYR A 147 -0.68 3.31 -0.42
C TYR A 147 -0.95 3.45 -1.92
N ALA A 148 0.01 4.03 -2.67
CA ALA A 148 -0.10 4.17 -4.12
C ALA A 148 -0.10 2.81 -4.85
N ALA A 149 0.68 1.84 -4.37
CA ALA A 149 0.63 0.47 -4.88
C ALA A 149 -0.73 -0.19 -4.60
N ALA A 150 -1.37 0.12 -3.46
CA ALA A 150 -2.71 -0.40 -3.12
C ALA A 150 -3.81 0.13 -4.05
N SER A 151 -3.74 1.39 -4.48
CA SER A 151 -4.65 1.95 -5.49
C SER A 151 -4.34 1.51 -6.93
N ASP A 152 -3.18 0.87 -7.17
CA ASP A 152 -2.72 0.46 -8.49
C ASP A 152 -2.58 1.64 -9.50
N ASN A 153 -2.38 2.86 -8.99
CA ASN A 153 -2.32 4.09 -9.80
C ASN A 153 -0.89 4.43 -10.24
N SER A 154 -0.55 4.14 -11.51
CA SER A 154 0.80 4.33 -12.06
C SER A 154 1.33 5.76 -11.98
N LEU A 155 0.46 6.77 -12.10
CA LEU A 155 0.87 8.17 -12.08
C LEU A 155 1.34 8.58 -10.70
N ILE A 156 0.60 8.20 -9.66
CA ILE A 156 0.97 8.45 -8.25
C ILE A 156 2.24 7.68 -7.90
N ILE A 157 2.33 6.40 -8.27
CA ILE A 157 3.53 5.58 -8.03
C ILE A 157 4.76 6.24 -8.67
N SER A 158 4.64 6.67 -9.93
CA SER A 158 5.74 7.32 -10.65
C SER A 158 6.12 8.68 -10.03
N ALA A 159 5.14 9.46 -9.58
CA ALA A 159 5.38 10.73 -8.90
C ALA A 159 6.14 10.51 -7.59
N LEU A 160 5.73 9.55 -6.77
CA LEU A 160 6.38 9.22 -5.50
C LEU A 160 7.82 8.72 -5.68
N ILE A 161 8.07 7.87 -6.68
CA ILE A 161 9.44 7.43 -6.99
C ILE A 161 10.32 8.62 -7.34
N LYS A 162 9.84 9.52 -8.21
CA LYS A 162 10.58 10.75 -8.57
C LYS A 162 10.77 11.67 -7.37
N GLY A 163 9.81 11.70 -6.45
CA GLY A 163 9.86 12.44 -5.18
C GLY A 163 10.75 11.81 -4.11
N GLY A 164 11.41 10.67 -4.37
CA GLY A 164 12.33 10.05 -3.41
C GLY A 164 11.66 9.17 -2.35
N ALA A 165 10.50 8.59 -2.66
CA ALA A 165 9.87 7.61 -1.78
C ALA A 165 10.77 6.38 -1.57
N ASP A 166 10.90 5.94 -0.32
CA ASP A 166 11.67 4.75 0.04
C ASP A 166 11.02 3.49 -0.53
N LEU A 167 11.76 2.83 -1.43
CA LEU A 167 11.36 1.56 -2.03
C LEU A 167 11.41 0.39 -1.03
N ASN A 168 12.14 0.50 0.08
CA ASN A 168 12.29 -0.59 1.03
C ASN A 168 11.40 -0.44 2.27
N ALA A 169 10.49 0.54 2.25
CA ALA A 169 9.60 0.83 3.37
C ALA A 169 8.58 -0.31 3.59
N LYS A 170 8.84 -1.13 4.60
CA LYS A 170 8.00 -2.30 4.93
C LYS A 170 6.68 -1.92 5.58
N ASP A 171 5.62 -2.65 5.23
CA ASP A 171 4.33 -2.64 5.91
C ASP A 171 4.39 -3.42 7.25
N GLN A 172 3.29 -3.44 8.00
CA GLN A 172 3.20 -4.15 9.29
C GLN A 172 3.40 -5.67 9.17
N ARG A 173 3.26 -6.24 7.96
CA ARG A 173 3.50 -7.67 7.68
C ARG A 173 4.93 -7.92 7.22
N GLY A 174 5.76 -6.89 7.12
CA GLY A 174 7.16 -6.97 6.70
C GLY A 174 7.37 -6.92 5.20
N TYR A 175 6.35 -6.58 4.40
CA TYR A 175 6.44 -6.50 2.94
C TYR A 175 6.71 -5.09 2.46
N ASP A 176 7.66 -4.95 1.54
CA ASP A 176 7.89 -3.68 0.85
C ASP A 176 6.81 -3.41 -0.23
N PRO A 177 6.79 -2.23 -0.88
CA PRO A 177 5.79 -1.89 -1.89
C PRO A 177 5.74 -2.86 -3.09
N LEU A 178 6.86 -3.45 -3.52
CA LEU A 178 6.87 -4.42 -4.63
C LEU A 178 6.24 -5.75 -4.19
N GLU A 179 6.61 -6.25 -3.03
CA GLU A 179 6.07 -7.48 -2.45
C GLU A 179 4.58 -7.32 -2.13
N PHE A 180 4.19 -6.17 -1.59
CA PHE A 180 2.78 -5.82 -1.39
C PHE A 180 2.00 -5.85 -2.72
N ALA A 181 2.53 -5.20 -3.77
CA ALA A 181 1.90 -5.19 -5.08
C ALA A 181 1.73 -6.60 -5.65
N PHE A 182 2.75 -7.46 -5.48
CA PHE A 182 2.70 -8.86 -5.87
C PHE A 182 1.60 -9.62 -5.13
N LEU A 183 1.62 -9.62 -3.79
CA LEU A 183 0.67 -10.37 -2.96
C LEU A 183 -0.79 -9.92 -3.15
N ASN A 184 -1.01 -8.66 -3.55
CA ASN A 184 -2.36 -8.10 -3.77
C ASN A 184 -2.74 -7.99 -5.26
N LYS A 185 -2.00 -8.63 -6.17
CA LYS A 185 -2.26 -8.67 -7.63
C LYS A 185 -2.38 -7.28 -8.27
N LYS A 186 -1.58 -6.32 -7.81
CA LYS A 186 -1.56 -4.92 -8.29
C LYS A 186 -0.73 -4.84 -9.57
N SER A 187 -1.40 -5.12 -10.69
CA SER A 187 -0.74 -5.35 -11.99
C SER A 187 -0.01 -4.12 -12.52
N THR A 188 -0.58 -2.94 -12.33
CA THR A 188 -0.01 -1.67 -12.81
C THR A 188 1.17 -1.28 -11.93
N ALA A 189 1.04 -1.42 -10.61
CA ALA A 189 2.13 -1.20 -9.67
C ALA A 189 3.32 -2.13 -9.96
N LEU A 190 3.08 -3.42 -10.22
CA LEU A 190 4.14 -4.36 -10.59
C LEU A 190 4.85 -3.95 -11.89
N LYS A 191 4.12 -3.47 -12.90
CA LYS A 191 4.72 -3.00 -14.17
C LYS A 191 5.68 -1.82 -13.95
N VAL A 192 5.33 -0.89 -13.05
CA VAL A 192 6.15 0.30 -12.76
C VAL A 192 7.31 -0.03 -11.81
N LEU A 193 7.04 -0.77 -10.73
CA LEU A 193 8.02 -1.04 -9.68
C LEU A 193 9.07 -2.05 -10.13
N ARG A 194 8.67 -3.18 -10.72
CA ARG A 194 9.57 -4.32 -10.99
C ARG A 194 10.87 -3.95 -11.73
N PRO A 195 10.86 -3.14 -12.81
CA PRO A 195 12.10 -2.74 -13.49
C PRO A 195 13.08 -1.99 -12.57
N ILE A 196 12.55 -1.15 -11.67
CA ILE A 196 13.35 -0.32 -10.76
C ILE A 196 14.03 -1.18 -9.71
N TYR A 197 13.29 -2.14 -9.14
CA TYR A 197 13.86 -3.07 -8.15
C TYR A 197 14.89 -4.00 -8.79
N ARG A 198 14.64 -4.52 -10.00
CA ARG A 198 15.63 -5.36 -10.72
C ARG A 198 16.96 -4.64 -10.95
N GLN A 199 16.93 -3.35 -11.28
CA GLN A 199 18.15 -2.57 -11.47
C GLN A 199 18.96 -2.42 -10.17
N ARG A 200 18.29 -2.39 -9.01
CA ARG A 200 18.94 -2.31 -7.70
C ARG A 200 19.40 -3.67 -7.18
N GLU A 201 18.71 -4.74 -7.55
CA GLU A 201 18.92 -6.10 -7.06
C GLU A 201 19.32 -7.05 -8.18
N ASN A 202 20.61 -7.06 -8.50
CA ASN A 202 21.19 -8.00 -9.46
C ASN A 202 21.63 -9.35 -8.83
N THR A 203 21.30 -9.61 -7.56
CA THR A 203 21.85 -10.74 -6.80
C THR A 203 20.98 -11.98 -6.74
N ILE A 204 19.67 -11.86 -6.96
CA ILE A 204 18.78 -13.02 -6.93
C ILE A 204 18.95 -13.77 -8.25
N THR A 205 19.44 -15.00 -8.17
CA THR A 205 19.62 -15.87 -9.34
C THR A 205 18.47 -16.87 -9.47
N ASN A 206 18.42 -17.56 -10.60
CA ASN A 206 17.48 -18.66 -10.78
C ASN A 206 17.72 -19.74 -9.72
N GLU A 207 18.97 -20.06 -9.42
CA GLU A 207 19.33 -21.02 -8.37
C GLU A 207 18.72 -20.61 -7.02
N ALA A 208 18.87 -19.34 -6.62
CA ALA A 208 18.29 -18.83 -5.37
C ALA A 208 16.75 -18.93 -5.33
N PHE A 209 16.08 -18.70 -6.47
CA PHE A 209 14.63 -18.89 -6.58
C PHE A 209 14.22 -20.36 -6.35
N PHE A 210 14.93 -21.31 -6.97
CA PHE A 210 14.63 -22.73 -6.80
C PHE A 210 15.00 -23.23 -5.40
N ASP A 211 16.12 -22.76 -4.85
CA ASP A 211 16.54 -23.06 -3.48
C ASP A 211 15.53 -22.53 -2.45
N ALA A 212 14.88 -21.40 -2.72
CA ALA A 212 13.82 -20.89 -1.86
C ALA A 212 12.61 -21.83 -1.80
N ILE A 213 12.29 -22.52 -2.90
CA ILE A 213 11.19 -23.50 -2.95
C ILE A 213 11.59 -24.77 -2.18
N THR A 214 12.81 -25.28 -2.39
CA THR A 214 13.27 -26.52 -1.74
C THR A 214 13.48 -26.34 -0.24
N SER A 215 14.01 -25.19 0.18
CA SER A 215 14.24 -24.82 1.58
C SER A 215 12.99 -24.26 2.29
N LYS A 216 11.87 -24.09 1.57
CA LYS A 216 10.62 -23.48 2.07
C LYS A 216 10.79 -22.05 2.57
N ASN A 217 11.70 -21.30 1.96
CA ASN A 217 11.94 -19.90 2.28
C ASN A 217 10.91 -18.99 1.57
N ASP A 218 9.82 -18.71 2.26
CA ASP A 218 8.74 -17.86 1.75
C ASP A 218 9.21 -16.45 1.37
N ALA A 219 10.14 -15.86 2.15
CA ALA A 219 10.57 -14.48 1.93
C ALA A 219 11.31 -14.33 0.59
N VAL A 220 12.29 -15.19 0.33
CA VAL A 220 13.02 -15.20 -0.95
C VAL A 220 12.08 -15.59 -2.08
N LEU A 221 11.16 -16.54 -1.87
CA LEU A 221 10.20 -16.93 -2.88
C LEU A 221 9.26 -15.78 -3.28
N ILE A 222 8.70 -15.06 -2.31
CA ILE A 222 7.87 -13.86 -2.55
C ILE A 222 8.69 -12.81 -3.29
N ARG A 223 9.92 -12.54 -2.84
CA ARG A 223 10.80 -11.55 -3.47
C ARG A 223 11.08 -11.88 -4.94
N SER A 224 11.49 -13.11 -5.23
CA SER A 224 11.76 -13.58 -6.59
C SER A 224 10.52 -13.49 -7.47
N LEU A 225 9.35 -13.94 -7.00
CA LEU A 225 8.12 -13.86 -7.79
C LEU A 225 7.66 -12.41 -8.01
N ALA A 226 7.83 -11.54 -7.01
CA ALA A 226 7.53 -10.11 -7.14
C ALA A 226 8.47 -9.44 -8.16
N LEU A 227 9.75 -9.80 -8.14
CA LEU A 227 10.73 -9.45 -9.18
C LEU A 227 10.42 -10.07 -10.55
N GLY A 228 9.41 -10.94 -10.67
CA GLY A 228 8.94 -11.49 -11.94
C GLY A 228 9.74 -12.67 -12.45
N PHE A 229 10.33 -13.46 -11.55
CA PHE A 229 10.83 -14.79 -11.90
C PHE A 229 9.68 -15.65 -12.41
N ASP A 230 9.93 -16.39 -13.48
CA ASP A 230 8.92 -17.19 -14.14
C ASP A 230 8.57 -18.43 -13.28
N PRO A 231 7.33 -18.54 -12.77
CA PRO A 231 6.92 -19.70 -11.98
C PRO A 231 6.74 -20.97 -12.83
N VAL A 232 6.86 -20.91 -14.16
CA VAL A 232 6.74 -22.07 -15.06
C VAL A 232 8.06 -22.51 -15.71
N ALA A 233 9.11 -21.70 -15.66
CA ALA A 233 10.42 -22.08 -16.20
C ALA A 233 10.98 -23.28 -15.42
N ALA A 234 11.36 -24.36 -16.12
CA ALA A 234 11.87 -25.57 -15.49
C ALA A 234 13.41 -25.59 -15.46
N ILE A 235 14.01 -25.94 -14.32
CA ILE A 235 15.44 -26.25 -14.22
C ILE A 235 15.61 -27.75 -14.05
N GLY A 236 16.48 -28.37 -14.85
CA GLY A 236 16.69 -29.81 -14.85
C GLY A 236 15.43 -30.62 -15.22
N GLY A 237 14.45 -29.99 -15.88
CA GLY A 237 13.19 -30.61 -16.28
C GLY A 237 12.14 -30.76 -15.17
N LYS A 238 12.35 -30.19 -13.99
CA LYS A 238 11.36 -30.09 -12.90
C LYS A 238 10.85 -28.66 -12.80
N MET A 239 9.53 -28.52 -12.70
CA MET A 239 8.89 -27.21 -12.61
C MET A 239 8.81 -26.72 -11.15
N PRO A 240 8.83 -25.40 -10.91
CA PRO A 240 8.71 -24.81 -9.57
C PRO A 240 7.51 -25.38 -8.78
N LEU A 241 6.34 -25.47 -9.42
CA LEU A 241 5.13 -26.00 -8.80
C LEU A 241 5.27 -27.48 -8.40
N GLU A 242 5.92 -28.29 -9.24
CA GLU A 242 6.18 -29.71 -8.96
C GLU A 242 7.12 -29.87 -7.75
N ILE A 243 8.16 -29.03 -7.67
CA ILE A 243 9.13 -29.03 -6.57
C ILE A 243 8.44 -28.61 -5.26
N ALA A 244 7.60 -27.58 -5.29
CA ALA A 244 6.86 -27.11 -4.11
C ALA A 244 5.91 -28.18 -3.56
N ILE A 245 5.14 -28.84 -4.45
CA ILE A 245 4.23 -29.92 -4.07
C ILE A 245 5.02 -31.11 -3.52
N ALA A 246 6.08 -31.53 -4.21
CA ALA A 246 6.92 -32.63 -3.75
C ALA A 246 7.61 -32.29 -2.42
N GLY A 247 8.02 -31.05 -2.19
CA GLY A 247 8.63 -30.60 -0.94
C GLY A 247 7.65 -30.48 0.23
N GLY A 248 6.34 -30.52 -0.01
CA GLY A 248 5.32 -30.17 0.99
C GLY A 248 5.44 -28.72 1.44
N HIS A 249 5.70 -27.80 0.48
CA HIS A 249 5.76 -26.36 0.72
C HIS A 249 4.41 -25.74 0.37
N SER A 250 3.40 -25.94 1.22
CA SER A 250 2.01 -25.57 0.91
C SER A 250 1.83 -24.08 0.61
N LYS A 251 2.57 -23.22 1.31
CA LYS A 251 2.59 -21.77 1.04
C LYS A 251 3.30 -21.44 -0.28
N GLY A 252 4.40 -22.11 -0.60
CA GLY A 252 5.06 -21.98 -1.89
C GLY A 252 4.17 -22.39 -3.06
N VAL A 253 3.38 -23.46 -2.91
CA VAL A 253 2.34 -23.84 -3.88
C VAL A 253 1.36 -22.70 -4.10
N ALA A 254 0.81 -22.14 -3.02
CA ALA A 254 -0.12 -21.02 -3.11
C ALA A 254 0.50 -19.79 -3.80
N LEU A 255 1.75 -19.47 -3.48
CA LEU A 255 2.48 -18.35 -4.07
C LEU A 255 2.77 -18.54 -5.56
N LEU A 256 3.19 -19.75 -5.97
CA LEU A 256 3.45 -20.07 -7.37
C LEU A 256 2.18 -20.04 -8.21
N VAL A 257 1.09 -20.58 -7.71
CA VAL A 257 -0.22 -20.50 -8.36
C VAL A 257 -0.71 -19.06 -8.43
N HIS A 258 -0.52 -18.28 -7.36
CA HIS A 258 -0.82 -16.84 -7.35
C HIS A 258 -0.02 -16.06 -8.39
N ALA A 259 1.23 -16.46 -8.64
CA ALA A 259 2.08 -15.91 -9.69
C ALA A 259 1.72 -16.39 -11.12
N GLY A 260 0.75 -17.30 -11.26
CA GLY A 260 0.26 -17.79 -12.55
C GLY A 260 0.82 -19.15 -12.97
N ALA A 261 1.38 -19.95 -12.06
CA ALA A 261 1.76 -21.33 -12.37
C ALA A 261 0.55 -22.13 -12.89
N ASN A 262 0.71 -22.80 -14.03
CA ASN A 262 -0.32 -23.67 -14.59
C ASN A 262 -0.50 -24.92 -13.72
N VAL A 263 -1.61 -24.98 -12.98
CA VAL A 263 -1.98 -26.11 -12.11
C VAL A 263 -2.14 -27.41 -12.90
N ASN A 264 -2.64 -27.33 -14.13
CA ASN A 264 -2.92 -28.47 -15.01
C ASN A 264 -1.76 -28.82 -15.94
N GLN A 265 -0.58 -28.25 -15.70
CA GLN A 265 0.61 -28.55 -16.49
C GLN A 265 0.93 -30.05 -16.40
N MET A 266 1.29 -30.63 -17.54
CA MET A 266 1.72 -32.02 -17.62
C MET A 266 3.23 -32.11 -17.39
N SER A 267 3.66 -33.04 -16.54
CA SER A 267 5.07 -33.44 -16.43
C SER A 267 5.56 -34.08 -17.75
N LYS A 268 6.88 -34.24 -17.90
CA LYS A 268 7.48 -34.97 -19.04
C LYS A 268 6.94 -36.40 -19.21
N LYS A 269 6.38 -36.98 -18.15
CA LYS A 269 5.79 -38.33 -18.14
C LYS A 269 4.30 -38.33 -18.55
N GLY A 270 3.73 -37.19 -18.94
CA GLY A 270 2.31 -37.05 -19.29
C GLY A 270 1.37 -37.16 -18.09
N ILE A 271 1.84 -36.83 -16.89
CA ILE A 271 1.07 -36.85 -15.65
C ILE A 271 0.87 -35.41 -15.18
N PRO A 272 -0.36 -34.99 -14.81
CA PRO A 272 -0.60 -33.68 -14.23
C PRO A 272 0.28 -33.45 -13.01
N VAL A 273 0.96 -32.30 -12.95
CA VAL A 273 1.89 -31.97 -11.85
C VAL A 273 1.20 -32.02 -10.50
N TRP A 274 -0.04 -31.55 -10.43
CA TRP A 274 -0.82 -31.52 -9.19
C TRP A 274 -1.12 -32.92 -8.61
N TRP A 275 -1.03 -34.01 -9.39
CA TRP A 275 -1.20 -35.38 -8.89
C TRP A 275 -0.13 -35.78 -7.88
N ALA A 276 1.03 -35.10 -7.86
CA ALA A 276 2.02 -35.29 -6.81
C ALA A 276 1.46 -34.99 -5.40
N ALA A 277 0.41 -34.16 -5.30
CA ALA A 277 -0.28 -33.86 -4.04
C ALA A 277 -1.22 -34.97 -3.55
N LEU A 278 -1.47 -36.00 -4.36
CA LEU A 278 -2.39 -37.10 -4.00
C LEU A 278 -1.70 -38.21 -3.19
N GLN A 279 -0.38 -38.26 -3.23
CA GLN A 279 0.41 -39.30 -2.58
C GLN A 279 0.93 -38.84 -1.23
N THR A 280 1.00 -39.76 -0.27
CA THR A 280 1.68 -39.53 1.01
C THR A 280 3.11 -40.04 0.90
N LYS A 281 4.09 -39.19 1.16
CA LYS A 281 5.50 -39.61 1.18
C LYS A 281 5.81 -40.41 2.44
N LYS A 282 6.80 -41.30 2.35
CA LYS A 282 7.35 -41.99 3.53
C LYS A 282 7.79 -40.92 4.55
N ASN A 283 7.29 -41.03 5.78
CA ASN A 283 7.57 -40.12 6.90
C ASN A 283 7.01 -38.69 6.79
N GLN A 284 5.95 -38.46 6.00
CA GLN A 284 5.24 -37.18 5.97
C GLN A 284 3.73 -37.40 6.15
N SER A 285 3.07 -36.47 6.84
CA SER A 285 1.61 -36.39 6.86
C SER A 285 1.08 -35.95 5.50
N PHE A 286 -0.12 -36.41 5.14
CA PHE A 286 -0.80 -35.96 3.94
C PHE A 286 -1.08 -34.46 3.97
N ASP A 287 -0.62 -33.72 2.96
CA ASP A 287 -0.81 -32.27 2.86
C ASP A 287 -2.14 -31.94 2.18
N ALA A 288 -3.21 -32.04 2.98
CA ALA A 288 -4.56 -31.69 2.54
C ALA A 288 -4.70 -30.21 2.13
N ALA A 289 -3.88 -29.31 2.68
CA ALA A 289 -3.94 -27.88 2.38
C ALA A 289 -3.47 -27.62 0.94
N THR A 290 -2.36 -28.23 0.52
CA THR A 290 -1.87 -28.17 -0.85
C THR A 290 -2.90 -28.70 -1.84
N LEU A 291 -3.49 -29.88 -1.60
CA LEU A 291 -4.51 -30.44 -2.50
C LEU A 291 -5.73 -29.53 -2.63
N LYS A 292 -6.24 -28.99 -1.51
CA LYS A 292 -7.38 -28.05 -1.52
C LYS A 292 -7.06 -26.77 -2.27
N THR A 293 -5.85 -26.23 -2.13
CA THR A 293 -5.41 -25.04 -2.88
C THR A 293 -5.41 -25.32 -4.37
N LEU A 294 -4.81 -26.43 -4.82
CA LEU A 294 -4.75 -26.79 -6.24
C LEU A 294 -6.14 -26.97 -6.85
N LEU A 295 -7.06 -27.66 -6.15
CA LEU A 295 -8.44 -27.84 -6.61
C LEU A 295 -9.21 -26.51 -6.71
N ARG A 296 -9.11 -25.64 -5.71
CA ARG A 296 -9.70 -24.29 -5.75
C ARG A 296 -9.13 -23.43 -6.87
N SER A 297 -7.89 -23.69 -7.27
CA SER A 297 -7.21 -23.01 -8.37
C SER A 297 -7.42 -23.68 -9.74
N GLY A 298 -8.38 -24.61 -9.84
CA GLY A 298 -8.82 -25.18 -11.11
C GLY A 298 -8.08 -26.45 -11.56
N ALA A 299 -7.54 -27.24 -10.61
CA ALA A 299 -7.01 -28.57 -10.95
C ALA A 299 -8.12 -29.45 -11.56
N ASP A 300 -7.92 -29.90 -12.80
CA ASP A 300 -8.89 -30.69 -13.56
C ASP A 300 -8.88 -32.15 -13.10
N THR A 301 -9.94 -32.54 -12.40
CA THR A 301 -10.12 -33.88 -11.85
C THR A 301 -10.59 -34.91 -12.87
N SER A 302 -11.00 -34.48 -14.07
CA SER A 302 -11.53 -35.35 -15.12
C SER A 302 -10.44 -35.97 -16.01
N VAL A 303 -9.23 -35.41 -15.97
CA VAL A 303 -8.10 -35.86 -16.80
C VAL A 303 -7.72 -37.29 -16.46
N LYS A 304 -7.52 -38.10 -17.52
CA LYS A 304 -6.87 -39.40 -17.43
C LYS A 304 -5.42 -39.29 -17.84
N ALA A 305 -4.52 -39.78 -16.99
CA ALA A 305 -3.09 -39.85 -17.27
C ALA A 305 -2.60 -41.29 -17.11
N LYS A 306 -1.90 -41.80 -18.12
CA LYS A 306 -1.45 -43.20 -18.18
C LYS A 306 -2.56 -44.22 -17.90
N GLY A 307 -3.76 -43.96 -18.42
CA GLY A 307 -4.93 -44.81 -18.25
C GLY A 307 -5.57 -44.78 -16.87
N LYS A 308 -5.07 -43.97 -15.93
CA LYS A 308 -5.66 -43.80 -14.59
C LYS A 308 -6.41 -42.49 -14.46
N THR A 309 -7.41 -42.42 -13.58
CA THR A 309 -7.99 -41.17 -13.08
C THR A 309 -7.22 -40.65 -11.86
N ALA A 310 -7.49 -39.41 -11.45
CA ALA A 310 -6.93 -38.87 -10.20
C ALA A 310 -7.33 -39.71 -8.97
N LEU A 311 -8.56 -40.25 -8.94
CA LEU A 311 -9.04 -41.12 -7.85
C LEU A 311 -8.26 -42.44 -7.81
N GLU A 312 -8.07 -43.08 -8.96
CA GLU A 312 -7.28 -44.32 -9.06
C GLU A 312 -5.81 -44.08 -8.73
N PHE A 313 -5.28 -42.89 -9.04
CA PHE A 313 -3.92 -42.50 -8.69
C PHE A 313 -3.75 -42.26 -7.19
N ALA A 314 -4.73 -41.63 -6.52
CA ALA A 314 -4.74 -41.44 -5.07
C ALA A 314 -4.72 -42.78 -4.30
N GLY A 315 -5.23 -43.86 -4.90
CA GLY A 315 -5.10 -45.23 -4.40
C GLY A 315 -5.68 -45.39 -2.99
N SER A 316 -4.87 -45.84 -2.02
CA SER A 316 -5.30 -46.07 -0.64
C SER A 316 -5.32 -44.81 0.25
N ASN A 317 -4.95 -43.64 -0.28
CA ASN A 317 -4.99 -42.39 0.48
C ASN A 317 -6.44 -41.91 0.66
N LYS A 318 -7.07 -42.35 1.75
CA LYS A 318 -8.49 -42.07 2.06
C LYS A 318 -8.79 -40.56 2.10
N ASP A 319 -7.87 -39.75 2.63
CA ASP A 319 -8.06 -38.31 2.75
C ASP A 319 -8.03 -37.63 1.37
N ALA A 320 -7.07 -38.00 0.52
CA ALA A 320 -7.01 -37.51 -0.86
C ALA A 320 -8.26 -37.91 -1.65
N VAL A 321 -8.70 -39.16 -1.53
CA VAL A 321 -9.93 -39.65 -2.18
C VAL A 321 -11.15 -38.89 -1.70
N ALA A 322 -11.28 -38.63 -0.40
CA ALA A 322 -12.40 -37.87 0.16
C ALA A 322 -12.43 -36.44 -0.39
N ILE A 323 -11.28 -35.76 -0.43
CA ILE A 323 -11.17 -34.40 -0.97
C ILE A 323 -11.48 -34.39 -2.47
N LEU A 324 -10.97 -35.34 -3.25
CA LEU A 324 -11.25 -35.44 -4.69
C LEU A 324 -12.74 -35.64 -4.98
N LYS A 325 -13.40 -36.57 -4.28
CA LYS A 325 -14.85 -36.82 -4.44
C LYS A 325 -15.67 -35.58 -4.07
N ALA A 326 -15.30 -34.89 -2.99
CA ALA A 326 -15.94 -33.63 -2.59
C ALA A 326 -15.79 -32.52 -3.65
N ASN A 327 -14.80 -32.61 -4.54
CA ASN A 327 -14.57 -31.68 -5.65
C ASN A 327 -14.95 -32.27 -7.01
N GLY A 328 -15.88 -33.22 -7.05
CA GLY A 328 -16.52 -33.69 -8.28
C GLY A 328 -15.71 -34.68 -9.12
N ALA A 329 -14.59 -35.20 -8.61
CA ALA A 329 -13.88 -36.29 -9.28
C ALA A 329 -14.77 -37.54 -9.36
N ARG A 330 -14.82 -38.17 -10.54
CA ARG A 330 -15.60 -39.38 -10.83
C ARG A 330 -14.71 -40.50 -11.36
#